data_AF-A0A6A5VJ00-F1
#
_entry.id   AF-A0A6A5VJ00-F1
#
_cell.length_a   1.000
_cell.length_b   1.000
_cell.length_c   1.000
_cell.angle_alpha   90.00
_cell.angle_beta   90.00
_cell.angle_gamma   90.00
#
_symmetry.space_group_name_H-M   'P 1'
#
loop_
_entity.id
_entity.type
_entity.pdbx_description
1 polymer ?
#
loop_
_entity_poly.entity_id
_entity_poly.type
_entity_poly.pdbx_seq_one_letter_code
_entity_poly.pdbx_strand_id
1 'polypeptide(L)'
;MASLFGWWKGRQVQPERVPTDTVIPFYFLDGNSIFTNIIMDLSLQFDQVLDVEKLVRALEQLLEKPGWRKLRARLRRSKSGKCDYHVPAVYTPERPAISFSHTKYDIALREYPIGSTIPCPNDTIQVSGDTKAYRPLFLPPDSPTKVEDWLCTDRPQIVLHIVSFTDITLIKVTWLHSCMDAMSLHLLFTAWTAMLSGREEDVPETCGELEDPLATLGAPSTTIQEEEFLLTGKHVTGLSFIHFVLALLWDLLLHRREEIHYLILPAPFISTLQSSVFVSLPTLPPLLPTPNTADPTKPFLSPATSSAPSGPA
;
A
#
# COMPACT_ATOMS: atom_id res chain seq x y z
N MET A 1 18.39 34.35 5.15
CA MET A 1 17.37 35.28 4.60
C MET A 1 16.56 34.60 3.50
N ALA A 2 15.73 33.62 3.85
CA ALA A 2 14.85 32.93 2.92
C ALA A 2 13.58 32.46 3.67
N SER A 3 12.74 33.40 4.11
CA SER A 3 11.50 33.06 4.83
C SER A 3 10.40 34.13 4.72
N LEU A 4 10.38 34.93 3.66
CA LEU A 4 9.37 36.01 3.51
C LEU A 4 8.55 35.93 2.21
N PHE A 5 8.67 34.87 1.40
CA PHE A 5 7.93 34.73 0.14
C PHE A 5 6.89 33.59 0.11
N GLY A 6 6.50 33.04 1.27
CA GLY A 6 5.56 31.91 1.34
C GLY A 6 4.06 32.26 1.24
N TRP A 7 3.69 33.53 1.28
CA TRP A 7 2.29 33.95 1.47
C TRP A 7 1.43 34.07 0.20
N TRP A 8 1.98 33.81 -0.99
CA TRP A 8 1.26 33.91 -2.27
C TRP A 8 1.21 32.60 -3.07
N LYS A 9 1.18 31.44 -2.41
CA LYS A 9 0.61 30.26 -3.08
C LYS A 9 -0.91 30.40 -3.01
N GLY A 10 -1.51 30.84 -4.11
CA GLY A 10 -2.96 30.87 -4.26
C GLY A 10 -3.57 29.55 -3.78
N ARG A 11 -4.70 29.62 -3.07
CA ARG A 11 -5.41 28.46 -2.57
C ARG A 11 -5.61 27.48 -3.72
N GLN A 12 -5.01 26.29 -3.65
CA GLN A 12 -5.20 25.28 -4.70
C GLN A 12 -6.69 24.99 -4.82
N VAL A 13 -7.25 25.25 -6.00
CA VAL A 13 -8.67 25.05 -6.29
C VAL A 13 -8.84 23.64 -6.82
N GLN A 14 -9.87 22.94 -6.34
CA GLN A 14 -10.18 21.61 -6.87
C GLN A 14 -10.71 21.73 -8.31
N PRO A 15 -10.39 20.78 -9.20
CA PRO A 15 -10.96 20.75 -10.53
C PRO A 15 -12.49 20.68 -10.48
N GLU A 16 -13.14 21.28 -11.47
CA GLU A 16 -14.59 21.21 -11.59
C GLU A 16 -15.06 19.75 -11.66
N ARG A 17 -16.28 19.51 -11.17
CA ARG A 17 -16.91 18.19 -11.26
C ARG A 17 -17.32 17.98 -12.71
N VAL A 18 -16.91 16.86 -13.29
CA VAL A 18 -17.35 16.47 -14.63
C VAL A 18 -18.72 15.79 -14.50
N PRO A 19 -19.79 16.29 -15.15
CA PRO A 19 -21.15 15.80 -14.94
C PRO A 19 -21.38 14.33 -15.34
N THR A 20 -20.52 13.80 -16.21
CA THR A 20 -20.59 12.40 -16.67
C THR A 20 -19.95 11.43 -15.69
N ASP A 21 -19.26 11.91 -14.65
CA ASP A 21 -18.61 11.03 -13.69
C ASP A 21 -19.65 10.35 -12.78
N THR A 22 -19.48 9.06 -12.55
CA THR A 22 -20.23 8.34 -11.52
C THR A 22 -19.67 8.74 -10.16
N VAL A 23 -20.53 9.23 -9.27
CA VAL A 23 -20.14 9.65 -7.93
C VAL A 23 -20.39 8.53 -6.94
N ILE A 24 -19.34 8.09 -6.24
CA ILE A 24 -19.39 7.10 -5.17
C ILE A 24 -19.00 7.81 -3.86
N PRO A 25 -19.86 7.81 -2.83
CA PRO A 25 -19.54 8.45 -1.56
C PRO A 25 -18.41 7.69 -0.85
N PHE A 26 -17.63 8.39 -0.02
CA PHE A 26 -16.77 7.69 0.93
C PHE A 26 -17.64 7.10 2.04
N TYR A 27 -17.59 5.78 2.15
CA TYR A 27 -18.25 5.06 3.23
C TYR A 27 -17.51 5.25 4.55
N PHE A 28 -18.11 4.77 5.64
CA PHE A 28 -17.65 5.07 7.01
C PHE A 28 -16.16 4.74 7.22
N LEU A 29 -15.70 3.59 6.73
CA LEU A 29 -14.31 3.16 6.87
C LEU A 29 -13.36 3.95 5.97
N ASP A 30 -13.70 4.19 4.70
CA ASP A 30 -12.88 4.96 3.75
C ASP A 30 -12.79 6.45 4.14
N GLY A 31 -13.86 6.99 4.73
CA GLY A 31 -14.10 8.41 5.04
C GLY A 31 -13.31 8.98 6.21
N ASN A 32 -12.56 8.17 6.95
CA ASN A 32 -11.81 8.65 8.10
C ASN A 32 -10.64 9.57 7.67
N SER A 33 -10.48 10.68 8.40
CA SER A 33 -9.35 11.61 8.27
C SER A 33 -7.98 10.92 8.33
N ILE A 34 -7.84 9.84 9.10
CA ILE A 34 -6.59 9.09 9.19
C ILE A 34 -6.24 8.49 7.81
N PHE A 35 -7.15 7.73 7.21
CA PHE A 35 -6.88 7.03 5.95
C PHE A 35 -6.82 7.97 4.74
N THR A 36 -7.57 9.06 4.76
CA THR A 36 -7.52 10.08 3.70
C THR A 36 -6.25 10.91 3.70
N ASN A 37 -5.46 10.90 4.79
CA ASN A 37 -4.20 11.64 4.90
C ASN A 37 -2.96 10.74 4.94
N ILE A 38 -3.11 9.42 4.80
CA ILE A 38 -1.99 8.49 4.70
C ILE A 38 -1.78 8.12 3.23
N ILE A 39 -0.56 8.34 2.76
CA ILE A 39 -0.11 7.89 1.44
C ILE A 39 0.69 6.61 1.63
N MET A 40 0.28 5.60 0.88
CA MET A 40 0.91 4.29 0.86
C MET A 40 1.78 4.14 -0.37
N ASP A 41 2.90 3.45 -0.19
CA ASP A 41 4.05 3.52 -1.08
C ASP A 41 4.69 2.12 -1.16
N LEU A 42 4.24 1.26 -2.09
CA LEU A 42 4.83 -0.08 -2.27
C LEU A 42 5.95 -0.05 -3.31
N SER A 43 7.18 -0.35 -2.88
CA SER A 43 8.33 -0.53 -3.77
C SER A 43 8.60 -2.01 -4.01
N LEU A 44 8.77 -2.40 -5.27
CA LEU A 44 9.12 -3.74 -5.71
C LEU A 44 10.39 -3.69 -6.56
N GLN A 45 11.24 -4.71 -6.41
CA GLN A 45 12.42 -4.91 -7.25
C GLN A 45 12.29 -6.28 -7.92
N PHE A 46 12.55 -6.30 -9.23
CA PHE A 46 12.64 -7.51 -10.03
C PHE A 46 14.05 -7.59 -10.62
N ASP A 47 14.72 -8.71 -10.41
CA ASP A 47 16.07 -8.97 -10.93
C ASP A 47 16.08 -9.31 -12.44
N GLN A 48 15.10 -8.77 -13.16
CA GLN A 48 14.91 -8.89 -14.60
C GLN A 48 14.40 -7.56 -15.17
N VAL A 49 14.71 -7.31 -16.44
CA VAL A 49 14.16 -6.19 -17.20
C VAL A 49 12.77 -6.58 -17.71
N LEU A 50 11.73 -6.01 -17.11
CA LEU A 50 10.33 -6.30 -17.42
C LEU A 50 9.84 -5.43 -18.59
N ASP A 51 8.84 -5.95 -19.30
CA ASP A 51 8.14 -5.23 -20.36
C ASP A 51 7.16 -4.22 -19.76
N VAL A 52 7.57 -2.94 -19.77
CA VAL A 52 6.83 -1.82 -19.17
C VAL A 52 5.45 -1.64 -19.81
N GLU A 53 5.35 -1.83 -21.12
CA GLU A 53 4.08 -1.66 -21.82
C GLU A 53 3.09 -2.75 -21.44
N LYS A 54 3.54 -4.00 -21.30
CA LYS A 54 2.68 -5.09 -20.79
C LYS A 54 2.21 -4.84 -19.37
N LEU A 55 3.09 -4.37 -18.49
CA LEU A 55 2.74 -4.02 -17.10
C LEU A 55 1.62 -2.99 -17.05
N VAL A 56 1.79 -1.87 -17.78
CA VAL A 56 0.81 -0.78 -17.82
C VAL A 56 -0.50 -1.23 -18.45
N ARG A 57 -0.46 -1.85 -19.64
CA ARG A 57 -1.67 -2.27 -20.35
C ARG A 57 -2.49 -3.29 -19.57
N ALA A 58 -1.84 -4.28 -18.94
CA ALA A 58 -2.55 -5.27 -18.13
C ALA A 58 -3.23 -4.64 -16.90
N LEU A 59 -2.61 -3.63 -16.29
CA LEU A 59 -3.22 -2.89 -15.18
C LEU A 59 -4.42 -2.07 -15.69
N GLU A 60 -4.27 -1.33 -16.78
CA GLU A 60 -5.36 -0.54 -17.36
C GLU A 60 -6.56 -1.43 -17.75
N GLN A 61 -6.30 -2.58 -18.38
CA GLN A 61 -7.33 -3.57 -18.73
C GLN A 61 -8.03 -4.15 -17.50
N LEU A 62 -7.28 -4.49 -16.43
CA LEU A 62 -7.87 -4.92 -15.18
C LEU A 62 -8.86 -3.88 -14.66
N LEU A 63 -8.46 -2.61 -14.68
CA LEU A 63 -9.26 -1.53 -14.13
C LEU A 63 -10.50 -1.18 -14.99
N GLU A 64 -10.59 -1.66 -16.23
CA GLU A 64 -11.82 -1.60 -17.05
C GLU A 64 -12.90 -2.60 -16.62
N LYS A 65 -12.50 -3.68 -15.94
CA LYS A 65 -13.40 -4.76 -15.55
C LYS A 65 -14.44 -4.28 -14.53
N PRO A 66 -15.68 -4.82 -14.57
CA PRO A 66 -16.70 -4.48 -13.59
C PRO A 66 -16.19 -4.63 -12.15
N GLY A 67 -16.41 -3.61 -11.33
CA GLY A 67 -16.04 -3.63 -9.92
C GLY A 67 -14.63 -3.12 -9.60
N TRP A 68 -13.76 -3.01 -10.61
CA TRP A 68 -12.40 -2.47 -10.47
C TRP A 68 -12.33 -0.96 -10.78
N ARG A 69 -13.40 -0.36 -11.31
CA ARG A 69 -13.37 1.00 -11.85
C ARG A 69 -13.23 2.07 -10.77
N LYS A 70 -13.63 1.75 -9.53
CA LYS A 70 -13.41 2.60 -8.34
C LYS A 70 -11.93 2.95 -8.16
N LEU A 71 -10.99 2.07 -8.50
CA LEU A 71 -9.55 2.33 -8.40
C LEU A 71 -9.03 3.37 -9.41
N ARG A 72 -9.84 3.71 -10.41
CA ARG A 72 -9.56 4.77 -11.38
C ARG A 72 -10.22 6.09 -11.00
N ALA A 73 -10.89 6.14 -9.85
CA ALA A 73 -11.62 7.31 -9.42
C ALA A 73 -10.70 8.51 -9.15
N ARG A 74 -11.31 9.68 -9.21
CA ARG A 74 -10.73 10.96 -8.84
C ARG A 74 -11.25 11.35 -7.48
N LEU A 75 -10.35 11.80 -6.63
CA LEU A 75 -10.76 12.31 -5.32
C LEU A 75 -11.36 13.70 -5.49
N ARG A 76 -12.52 13.93 -4.89
CA ARG A 76 -13.12 15.27 -4.76
C ARG A 76 -13.63 15.48 -3.36
N ARG A 77 -13.60 16.72 -2.91
CA ARG A 77 -14.26 17.14 -1.68
C ARG A 77 -15.57 17.84 -2.03
N SER A 78 -16.66 17.35 -1.46
CA SER A 78 -17.98 17.94 -1.56
C SER A 78 -18.08 19.26 -0.80
N LYS A 79 -19.19 19.99 -1.02
CA LYS A 79 -19.51 21.24 -0.29
C LYS A 79 -19.65 21.03 1.21
N SER A 80 -20.00 19.82 1.67
CA SER A 80 -20.10 19.47 3.09
C SER A 80 -18.75 19.12 3.73
N GLY A 81 -17.66 19.14 2.94
CA GLY A 81 -16.30 18.85 3.42
C GLY A 81 -15.92 17.35 3.36
N LYS A 82 -16.88 16.47 3.07
CA LYS A 82 -16.65 15.03 2.87
C LYS A 82 -16.01 14.74 1.51
N CYS A 83 -15.19 13.69 1.44
CA CYS A 83 -14.63 13.21 0.17
C CYS A 83 -15.60 12.27 -0.54
N ASP A 84 -15.61 12.35 -1.87
CA ASP A 84 -16.33 11.46 -2.78
C ASP A 84 -15.34 10.99 -3.85
N TYR A 85 -15.55 9.77 -4.35
CA TYR A 85 -14.92 9.26 -5.55
C TYR A 85 -15.73 9.70 -6.77
N HIS A 86 -15.04 10.24 -7.77
CA HIS A 86 -15.60 10.56 -9.08
C HIS A 86 -14.98 9.65 -10.12
N VAL A 87 -15.74 8.69 -10.63
CA VAL A 87 -15.27 7.72 -11.63
C VAL A 87 -15.58 8.26 -13.03
N PRO A 88 -14.56 8.57 -13.85
CA PRO A 88 -14.79 8.99 -15.23
C PRO A 88 -15.58 7.94 -16.03
N ALA A 89 -16.56 8.39 -16.83
CA ALA A 89 -17.28 7.51 -17.75
C ALA A 89 -16.40 7.01 -18.91
N VAL A 90 -15.44 7.84 -19.33
CA VAL A 90 -14.47 7.54 -20.39
C VAL A 90 -13.10 8.03 -19.92
N TYR A 91 -12.06 7.25 -20.19
CA TYR A 91 -10.69 7.60 -19.90
C TYR A 91 -10.03 8.10 -21.17
N THR A 92 -9.34 9.23 -21.05
CA THR A 92 -8.61 9.88 -22.15
C THR A 92 -7.16 10.11 -21.70
N PRO A 93 -6.25 10.47 -22.61
CA PRO A 93 -4.89 10.86 -22.21
C PRO A 93 -4.85 11.97 -21.15
N GLU A 94 -5.84 12.86 -21.13
CA GLU A 94 -5.98 13.94 -20.13
C GLU A 94 -6.56 13.45 -18.80
N ARG A 95 -7.34 12.37 -18.81
CA ARG A 95 -7.93 11.73 -17.62
C ARG A 95 -7.65 10.22 -17.64
N PRO A 96 -6.39 9.79 -17.47
CA PRO A 96 -6.02 8.39 -17.61
C PRO A 96 -6.55 7.52 -16.46
N ALA A 97 -6.59 6.20 -16.65
CA ALA A 97 -7.01 5.26 -15.62
C ALA A 97 -6.05 5.25 -14.41
N ILE A 98 -4.76 5.39 -14.69
CA ILE A 98 -3.66 5.44 -13.72
C ILE A 98 -2.73 6.62 -14.04
N SER A 99 -2.00 7.09 -13.04
CA SER A 99 -0.93 8.08 -13.24
C SER A 99 0.36 7.33 -13.48
N PHE A 100 0.80 7.25 -14.74
CA PHE A 100 1.97 6.48 -15.11
C PHE A 100 3.19 7.37 -15.36
N SER A 101 4.37 6.91 -14.91
CA SER A 101 5.65 7.49 -15.30
C SER A 101 6.73 6.40 -15.41
N HIS A 102 7.67 6.61 -16.32
CA HIS A 102 8.77 5.67 -16.57
C HIS A 102 10.10 6.42 -16.64
N THR A 103 11.11 5.88 -15.96
CA THR A 103 12.49 6.36 -16.06
C THR A 103 13.36 5.20 -16.51
N LYS A 104 14.22 5.45 -17.52
CA LYS A 104 15.13 4.44 -18.05
C LYS A 104 16.57 4.89 -17.84
N TYR A 105 17.40 3.97 -17.39
CA TYR A 105 18.84 4.12 -17.29
C TYR A 105 19.51 3.05 -18.16
N ASP A 106 20.49 3.45 -18.98
CA ASP A 106 21.28 2.54 -19.82
C ASP A 106 22.53 2.01 -19.07
N ILE A 107 22.42 1.83 -17.75
CA ILE A 107 23.45 1.29 -16.86
C ILE A 107 22.82 0.23 -15.93
N ALA A 108 23.65 -0.58 -15.28
CA ALA A 108 23.18 -1.47 -14.22
C ALA A 108 22.83 -0.69 -12.95
N LEU A 109 21.95 -1.24 -12.09
CA LEU A 109 21.60 -0.59 -10.81
C LEU A 109 22.85 -0.30 -9.96
N ARG A 110 23.84 -1.20 -10.01
CA ARG A 110 25.08 -1.10 -9.23
C ARG A 110 25.98 0.08 -9.65
N GLU A 111 25.83 0.56 -10.86
CA GLU A 111 26.57 1.73 -11.37
C GLU A 111 25.87 3.04 -10.99
N TYR A 112 24.59 2.99 -10.61
CA TYR A 112 23.84 4.15 -10.16
C TYR A 112 24.19 4.48 -8.69
N PRO A 113 24.54 5.73 -8.33
CA PRO A 113 25.06 6.06 -6.99
C PRO A 113 24.20 5.56 -5.84
N ILE A 114 22.89 5.80 -5.86
CA ILE A 114 21.97 5.33 -4.82
C ILE A 114 21.74 3.81 -4.95
N GLY A 115 21.65 3.30 -6.18
CA GLY A 115 21.38 1.90 -6.47
C GLY A 115 22.48 0.96 -5.98
N SER A 116 23.73 1.42 -6.05
CA SER A 116 24.91 0.70 -5.54
C SER A 116 24.81 0.37 -4.05
N THR A 117 24.07 1.16 -3.27
CA THR A 117 23.92 1.03 -1.81
C THR A 117 22.77 0.11 -1.39
N ILE A 118 21.89 -0.28 -2.33
CA ILE A 118 20.80 -1.21 -2.05
C ILE A 118 21.41 -2.60 -1.85
N PRO A 119 21.20 -3.27 -0.70
CA PRO A 119 21.88 -4.54 -0.46
C PRO A 119 21.35 -5.63 -1.40
N CYS A 120 22.25 -6.50 -1.87
CA CYS A 120 21.91 -7.63 -2.73
C CYS A 120 21.68 -8.87 -1.87
N PRO A 121 20.65 -9.68 -2.12
CA PRO A 121 20.59 -11.02 -1.54
C PRO A 121 21.88 -11.80 -1.85
N ASN A 122 22.57 -12.29 -0.81
CA ASN A 122 23.84 -13.03 -0.93
C ASN A 122 23.94 -14.18 0.11
N ASP A 123 22.78 -14.74 0.48
CA ASP A 123 22.63 -15.78 1.50
C ASP A 123 23.09 -15.41 2.93
N THR A 124 23.37 -14.12 3.18
CA THR A 124 23.62 -13.59 4.54
C THR A 124 22.53 -12.62 4.97
N ILE A 125 22.33 -12.51 6.29
CA ILE A 125 21.43 -11.50 6.87
C ILE A 125 22.06 -10.13 6.63
N GLN A 126 21.29 -9.23 6.04
CA GLN A 126 21.72 -7.86 5.79
C GLN A 126 20.68 -6.86 6.27
N VAL A 127 21.17 -5.69 6.62
CA VAL A 127 20.36 -4.53 6.98
C VAL A 127 20.70 -3.42 5.99
N SER A 128 19.69 -2.82 5.37
CA SER A 128 19.93 -1.67 4.49
C SER A 128 20.29 -0.42 5.29
N GLY A 129 20.88 0.58 4.62
CA GLY A 129 20.83 1.96 5.12
C GLY A 129 19.39 2.47 5.24
N ASP A 130 19.21 3.68 5.79
CA ASP A 130 17.89 4.31 5.91
C ASP A 130 17.22 4.42 4.53
N THR A 131 16.02 3.85 4.42
CA THR A 131 15.22 3.79 3.19
C THR A 131 14.86 5.18 2.65
N LYS A 132 14.92 6.23 3.47
CA LYS A 132 14.79 7.61 3.00
C LYS A 132 15.83 7.96 1.94
N ALA A 133 17.04 7.39 2.02
CA ALA A 133 18.09 7.59 1.03
C ALA A 133 17.73 7.02 -0.35
N TYR A 134 16.84 6.03 -0.42
CA TYR A 134 16.41 5.40 -1.68
C TYR A 134 15.22 6.14 -2.33
N ARG A 135 14.55 7.06 -1.63
CA ARG A 135 13.37 7.78 -2.17
C ARG A 135 13.59 8.41 -3.55
N PRO A 136 14.72 9.08 -3.85
CA PRO A 136 14.94 9.67 -5.17
C PRO A 136 15.00 8.65 -6.32
N LEU A 137 15.22 7.37 -6.01
CA LEU A 137 15.20 6.29 -6.99
C LEU A 137 13.77 5.82 -7.32
N PHE A 138 12.83 5.94 -6.38
CA PHE A 138 11.45 5.43 -6.55
C PHE A 138 10.40 6.51 -6.76
N LEU A 139 10.70 7.77 -6.44
CA LEU A 139 9.73 8.85 -6.44
C LEU A 139 10.16 9.96 -7.41
N PRO A 140 9.48 10.09 -8.57
CA PRO A 140 9.69 11.24 -9.45
C PRO A 140 9.32 12.56 -8.74
N PRO A 141 9.79 13.71 -9.23
CA PRO A 141 9.49 15.02 -8.64
C PRO A 141 7.99 15.35 -8.52
N ASP A 142 7.16 14.76 -9.37
CA ASP A 142 5.70 14.96 -9.39
C ASP A 142 4.93 13.88 -8.59
N SER A 143 5.66 13.05 -7.82
CA SER A 143 5.04 12.10 -6.89
C SER A 143 4.18 12.83 -5.87
N PRO A 144 3.01 12.28 -5.51
CA PRO A 144 2.14 12.92 -4.56
C PRO A 144 2.71 12.78 -3.15
N THR A 145 2.58 13.84 -2.36
CA THR A 145 3.14 13.92 -1.00
C THR A 145 2.10 14.27 0.05
N LYS A 146 0.92 14.72 -0.39
CA LYS A 146 -0.22 15.07 0.46
C LYS A 146 -1.54 14.83 -0.28
N VAL A 147 -2.64 14.74 0.46
CA VAL A 147 -3.98 14.49 -0.12
C VAL A 147 -4.41 15.58 -1.11
N GLU A 148 -3.95 16.83 -0.92
CA GLU A 148 -4.22 17.93 -1.85
C GLU A 148 -3.70 17.63 -3.26
N ASP A 149 -2.65 16.83 -3.39
CA ASP A 149 -2.12 16.47 -4.70
C ASP A 149 -3.12 15.60 -5.49
N TRP A 150 -3.99 14.83 -4.83
CA TRP A 150 -5.13 14.16 -5.51
C TRP A 150 -6.34 15.08 -5.68
N LEU A 151 -6.68 15.85 -4.64
CA LEU A 151 -7.86 16.73 -4.66
C LEU A 151 -7.76 17.83 -5.71
N CYS A 152 -6.55 18.33 -5.99
CA CYS A 152 -6.34 19.53 -6.79
C CYS A 152 -5.82 19.30 -8.21
N THR A 153 -5.41 18.07 -8.57
CA THR A 153 -4.77 17.80 -9.88
C THR A 153 -5.53 16.84 -10.79
N ASP A 154 -6.77 16.48 -10.42
CA ASP A 154 -7.56 15.45 -11.09
C ASP A 154 -6.79 14.12 -11.29
N ARG A 155 -5.98 13.74 -10.30
CA ARG A 155 -5.14 12.55 -10.33
C ARG A 155 -5.97 11.28 -10.05
N PRO A 156 -5.75 10.17 -10.78
CA PRO A 156 -6.31 8.85 -10.44
C PRO A 156 -5.81 8.36 -9.08
N GLN A 157 -6.50 7.39 -8.47
CA GLN A 157 -6.07 6.86 -7.17
C GLN A 157 -4.70 6.20 -7.23
N ILE A 158 -4.46 5.40 -8.27
CA ILE A 158 -3.21 4.65 -8.44
C ILE A 158 -2.20 5.47 -9.23
N VAL A 159 -1.02 5.64 -8.64
CA VAL A 159 0.17 6.17 -9.29
C VAL A 159 1.17 5.03 -9.46
N LEU A 160 1.55 4.75 -10.71
CA LEU A 160 2.51 3.73 -11.08
C LEU A 160 3.77 4.41 -11.61
N HIS A 161 4.89 4.19 -10.95
CA HIS A 161 6.20 4.62 -11.43
C HIS A 161 7.09 3.41 -11.65
N ILE A 162 7.69 3.32 -12.83
CA ILE A 162 8.59 2.23 -13.20
C ILE A 162 9.98 2.82 -13.48
N VAL A 163 11.02 2.15 -12.99
CA VAL A 163 12.41 2.46 -13.31
C VAL A 163 13.07 1.23 -13.92
N SER A 164 13.58 1.36 -15.14
CA SER A 164 14.28 0.29 -15.84
C SER A 164 15.78 0.56 -15.87
N PHE A 165 16.56 -0.37 -15.33
CA PHE A 165 18.01 -0.46 -15.54
C PHE A 165 18.28 -1.51 -16.62
N THR A 166 19.55 -1.74 -16.97
CA THR A 166 19.92 -2.79 -17.94
C THR A 166 19.82 -4.20 -17.36
N ASP A 167 19.79 -4.34 -16.04
CA ASP A 167 19.79 -5.61 -15.31
C ASP A 167 18.51 -5.86 -14.49
N ILE A 168 17.81 -4.80 -14.08
CA ILE A 168 16.65 -4.91 -13.18
C ILE A 168 15.50 -3.97 -13.55
N THR A 169 14.33 -4.22 -12.95
CA THR A 169 13.18 -3.30 -12.96
C THR A 169 12.74 -2.99 -11.54
N LEU A 170 12.56 -1.70 -11.25
CA LEU A 170 11.93 -1.23 -10.03
C LEU A 170 10.51 -0.77 -10.35
N ILE A 171 9.55 -1.17 -9.52
CA ILE A 171 8.15 -0.75 -9.64
C ILE A 171 7.74 -0.08 -8.33
N LYS A 172 7.12 1.09 -8.43
CA LYS A 172 6.52 1.81 -7.32
C LYS A 172 5.03 1.98 -7.59
N VAL A 173 4.21 1.52 -6.64
CA VAL A 173 2.77 1.77 -6.62
C VAL A 173 2.47 2.69 -5.44
N THR A 174 1.85 3.83 -5.70
CA THR A 174 1.47 4.82 -4.70
C THR A 174 -0.03 5.07 -4.74
N TRP A 175 -0.67 5.08 -3.57
CA TRP A 175 -2.12 5.31 -3.41
C TRP A 175 -2.43 5.96 -2.06
N LEU A 176 -3.65 6.49 -1.88
CA LEU A 176 -4.15 6.92 -0.57
C LEU A 176 -4.69 5.71 0.20
N HIS A 177 -4.43 5.61 1.51
CA HIS A 177 -4.90 4.47 2.32
C HIS A 177 -6.43 4.36 2.35
N SER A 178 -7.17 5.45 2.11
CA SER A 178 -8.63 5.42 1.94
C SER A 178 -9.10 4.66 0.69
N CYS A 179 -8.21 4.39 -0.26
CA CYS A 179 -8.52 3.68 -1.49
C CYS A 179 -8.40 2.15 -1.33
N MET A 180 -7.36 1.68 -0.63
CA MET A 180 -7.06 0.26 -0.49
C MET A 180 -6.31 0.00 0.81
N ASP A 181 -6.70 -1.07 1.50
CA ASP A 181 -5.94 -1.68 2.58
C ASP A 181 -4.99 -2.78 2.05
N ALA A 182 -4.32 -3.49 2.95
CA ALA A 182 -3.40 -4.57 2.58
C ALA A 182 -4.09 -5.74 1.87
N MET A 183 -5.36 -6.02 2.16
CA MET A 183 -6.12 -7.11 1.53
C MET A 183 -6.54 -6.75 0.11
N SER A 184 -7.00 -5.52 -0.07
CA SER A 184 -7.31 -4.95 -1.39
C SER A 184 -6.06 -4.88 -2.27
N LEU A 185 -4.91 -4.53 -1.68
CA LEU A 185 -3.61 -4.55 -2.36
C LEU A 185 -3.23 -5.97 -2.82
N HIS A 186 -3.36 -6.97 -1.94
CA HIS A 186 -3.12 -8.37 -2.30
C HIS A 186 -4.02 -8.82 -3.47
N LEU A 187 -5.30 -8.44 -3.43
CA LEU A 187 -6.26 -8.75 -4.48
C LEU A 187 -5.88 -8.08 -5.81
N LEU A 188 -5.48 -6.80 -5.77
CA LEU A 188 -5.00 -6.05 -6.95
C LEU A 188 -3.82 -6.76 -7.60
N PHE A 189 -2.80 -7.15 -6.83
CA PHE A 189 -1.63 -7.84 -7.39
C PHE A 189 -1.96 -9.23 -7.92
N THR A 190 -2.85 -9.97 -7.26
CA THR A 190 -3.31 -11.28 -7.72
C THR A 190 -4.01 -11.15 -9.08
N ALA A 191 -4.96 -10.22 -9.19
CA ALA A 191 -5.68 -9.97 -10.43
C ALA A 191 -4.78 -9.39 -11.54
N TRP A 192 -3.88 -8.48 -11.21
CA TRP A 192 -2.95 -7.89 -12.17
C TRP A 192 -1.98 -8.95 -12.73
N THR A 193 -1.49 -9.85 -11.88
CA THR A 193 -0.65 -10.98 -12.30
C THR A 193 -1.42 -11.97 -13.18
N ALA A 194 -2.71 -12.20 -12.89
CA ALA A 194 -3.58 -13.03 -13.72
C ALA A 194 -3.76 -12.42 -15.12
N MET A 195 -4.04 -11.11 -15.21
CA MET A 195 -4.11 -10.37 -16.47
C MET A 195 -2.79 -10.43 -17.26
N LEU A 196 -1.65 -10.24 -16.60
CA LEU A 196 -0.32 -10.35 -17.22
C LEU A 196 -0.03 -11.74 -17.79
N SER A 197 -0.62 -12.77 -17.19
CA SER A 197 -0.47 -14.17 -17.58
C SER A 197 -1.54 -14.60 -18.61
N GLY A 198 -2.42 -13.72 -19.04
CA GLY A 198 -3.54 -14.03 -19.93
C GLY A 198 -4.64 -14.90 -19.30
N ARG A 199 -4.67 -15.00 -17.97
CA ARG A 199 -5.68 -15.75 -17.19
C ARG A 199 -6.76 -14.80 -16.71
N GLU A 200 -7.45 -14.15 -17.64
CA GLU A 200 -8.46 -13.14 -17.31
C GLU A 200 -9.66 -13.73 -16.57
N GLU A 201 -9.95 -15.01 -16.80
CA GLU A 201 -10.96 -15.80 -16.10
C GLU A 201 -10.66 -16.02 -14.60
N ASP A 202 -9.39 -15.90 -14.20
CA ASP A 202 -8.96 -16.02 -12.80
C ASP A 202 -9.07 -14.70 -12.02
N VAL A 203 -9.49 -13.61 -12.68
CA VAL A 203 -9.67 -12.31 -12.01
C VAL A 203 -10.85 -12.40 -11.03
N PRO A 204 -10.63 -12.16 -9.73
CA PRO A 204 -11.69 -12.28 -8.73
C PRO A 204 -12.83 -11.31 -8.96
N GLU A 205 -14.04 -11.77 -8.70
CA GLU A 205 -15.22 -10.91 -8.61
C GLU A 205 -15.10 -10.01 -7.37
N THR A 206 -15.60 -8.78 -7.49
CA THR A 206 -15.61 -7.80 -6.39
C THR A 206 -17.05 -7.51 -5.98
N CYS A 207 -17.24 -6.99 -4.77
CA CYS A 207 -18.57 -6.70 -4.20
C CYS A 207 -19.32 -5.54 -4.88
N GLY A 208 -18.80 -4.99 -6.00
CA GLY A 208 -19.36 -3.84 -6.68
C GLY A 208 -18.89 -2.51 -6.09
N GLU A 209 -19.33 -1.40 -6.71
CA GLU A 209 -18.78 -0.06 -6.46
C GLU A 209 -19.77 0.87 -5.72
N LEU A 210 -21.07 0.53 -5.69
CA LEU A 210 -22.15 1.40 -5.21
C LEU A 210 -22.77 0.94 -3.88
N GLU A 211 -22.49 -0.28 -3.45
CA GLU A 211 -22.94 -0.82 -2.18
C GLU A 211 -21.78 -0.86 -1.19
N ASP A 212 -22.07 -0.57 0.07
CA ASP A 212 -21.10 -0.69 1.16
C ASP A 212 -21.32 -2.04 1.87
N PRO A 213 -20.54 -3.09 1.52
CA PRO A 213 -20.68 -4.39 2.15
C PRO A 213 -20.34 -4.36 3.65
N LEU A 214 -19.67 -3.30 4.12
CA LEU A 214 -19.25 -3.14 5.51
C LEU A 214 -20.13 -2.14 6.27
N ALA A 215 -21.25 -1.68 5.71
CA ALA A 215 -22.12 -0.69 6.33
C ALA A 215 -22.63 -1.10 7.73
N THR A 216 -22.80 -2.40 7.95
CA THR A 216 -23.26 -2.97 9.23
C THR A 216 -22.11 -3.50 10.09
N LEU A 217 -20.87 -3.42 9.63
CA LEU A 217 -19.72 -3.92 10.36
C LEU A 217 -19.51 -3.08 11.63
N GLY A 218 -19.57 -3.75 12.79
CA GLY A 218 -19.45 -3.09 14.10
C GLY A 218 -20.73 -2.37 14.56
N ALA A 219 -21.85 -2.50 13.83
CA ALA A 219 -23.15 -2.05 14.33
C ALA A 219 -23.58 -2.93 15.52
N PRO A 220 -24.23 -2.36 16.56
CA PRO A 220 -24.69 -3.11 17.71
C PRO A 220 -25.63 -4.24 17.27
N SER A 221 -25.28 -5.48 17.60
CA SER A 221 -26.12 -6.64 17.28
C SER A 221 -27.05 -6.92 18.45
N THR A 222 -28.35 -6.95 18.19
CA THR A 222 -29.35 -7.38 19.18
C THR A 222 -29.37 -8.90 19.38
N THR A 223 -28.67 -9.66 18.53
CA THR A 223 -28.76 -11.13 18.46
C THR A 223 -27.51 -11.82 19.00
N ILE A 224 -26.37 -11.14 19.02
CA ILE A 224 -25.09 -11.69 19.50
C ILE A 224 -24.74 -11.01 20.81
N GLN A 225 -24.48 -11.78 21.85
CA GLN A 225 -23.95 -11.25 23.10
C GLN A 225 -22.57 -10.65 22.82
N GLU A 226 -22.42 -9.34 22.97
CA GLU A 226 -21.14 -8.66 22.80
C GLU A 226 -20.16 -9.16 23.87
N GLU A 227 -19.05 -9.75 23.43
CA GLU A 227 -17.95 -10.15 24.31
C GLU A 227 -17.24 -8.90 24.82
N GLU A 228 -16.75 -8.94 26.07
CA GLU A 228 -15.94 -7.85 26.59
C GLU A 228 -14.67 -7.73 25.75
N PHE A 229 -14.42 -6.53 25.23
CA PHE A 229 -13.23 -6.26 24.45
C PHE A 229 -11.98 -6.56 25.28
N LEU A 230 -11.14 -7.50 24.82
CA LEU A 230 -9.99 -8.04 25.58
C LEU A 230 -9.01 -6.97 26.08
N LEU A 231 -8.96 -5.81 25.42
CA LEU A 231 -8.05 -4.72 25.76
C LEU A 231 -8.74 -3.59 26.54
N THR A 232 -9.97 -3.77 27.01
CA THR A 232 -10.69 -2.78 27.83
C THR A 232 -9.88 -2.37 29.06
N GLY A 233 -9.25 -3.33 29.74
CA GLY A 233 -8.36 -3.08 30.88
C GLY A 233 -7.02 -2.40 30.53
N LYS A 234 -6.70 -2.27 29.24
CA LYS A 234 -5.50 -1.57 28.74
C LYS A 234 -5.81 -0.17 28.21
N HIS A 235 -7.04 0.31 28.34
CA HIS A 235 -7.37 1.68 27.98
C HIS A 235 -6.62 2.68 28.85
N VAL A 236 -5.70 3.41 28.21
CA VAL A 236 -4.91 4.44 28.85
C VAL A 236 -5.79 5.68 29.05
N THR A 237 -6.25 5.91 30.28
CA THR A 237 -7.16 7.02 30.63
C THR A 237 -6.65 7.82 31.83
N GLY A 238 -7.15 9.05 32.01
CA GLY A 238 -6.84 9.92 33.15
C GLY A 238 -5.33 10.24 33.25
N LEU A 239 -4.75 10.02 34.43
CA LEU A 239 -3.33 10.31 34.69
C LEU A 239 -2.38 9.41 33.87
N SER A 240 -2.76 8.16 33.59
CA SER A 240 -1.94 7.27 32.76
C SER A 240 -1.81 7.79 31.33
N PHE A 241 -2.85 8.45 30.82
CA PHE A 241 -2.84 9.10 29.51
C PHE A 241 -1.92 10.31 29.50
N ILE A 242 -1.98 11.14 30.55
CA ILE A 242 -1.05 12.28 30.68
C ILE A 242 0.40 11.79 30.73
N HIS A 243 0.69 10.75 31.52
CA HIS A 243 2.02 10.15 31.58
C HIS A 243 2.45 9.60 30.21
N PHE A 244 1.57 8.88 29.50
CA PHE A 244 1.84 8.39 28.15
C PHE A 244 2.16 9.54 27.19
N VAL A 245 1.38 10.61 27.19
CA VAL A 245 1.62 11.78 26.34
C VAL A 245 2.96 12.45 26.67
N LEU A 246 3.28 12.62 27.96
CA LEU A 246 4.55 13.21 28.37
C LEU A 246 5.74 12.32 27.99
N ALA A 247 5.63 11.00 28.16
CA ALA A 247 6.64 10.04 27.73
C ALA A 247 6.81 10.04 26.21
N LEU A 248 5.71 10.08 25.45
CA LEU A 248 5.73 10.19 24.00
C LEU A 248 6.39 11.50 23.54
N LEU A 249 6.05 12.63 24.15
CA LEU A 249 6.67 13.92 23.83
C LEU A 249 8.16 13.92 24.17
N TRP A 250 8.53 13.36 25.33
CA TRP A 250 9.93 13.19 25.73
C TRP A 250 10.71 12.35 24.71
N ASP A 251 10.13 11.23 24.27
CA ASP A 251 10.71 10.35 23.27
C ASP A 251 10.84 11.05 21.90
N LEU A 252 9.80 11.75 21.43
CA LEU A 252 9.83 12.51 20.19
C LEU A 252 10.85 13.67 20.22
N LEU A 253 11.09 14.27 21.39
CA LEU A 253 12.06 15.35 21.56
C LEU A 253 13.50 14.83 21.59
N LEU A 254 13.76 13.69 22.24
CA LEU A 254 15.10 13.11 22.37
C LEU A 254 15.48 12.23 21.17
N HIS A 255 14.57 11.39 20.68
CA HIS A 255 14.79 10.41 19.62
C HIS A 255 14.12 10.84 18.30
N ARG A 256 14.35 12.09 17.90
CA ARG A 256 13.70 12.71 16.73
C ARG A 256 14.05 12.06 15.38
N ARG A 257 15.12 11.28 15.32
CA ARG A 257 15.56 10.61 14.08
C ARG A 257 15.02 9.19 14.05
N GLU A 258 13.92 9.03 13.32
CA GLU A 258 13.44 7.73 12.89
C GLU A 258 14.16 7.32 11.59
N GLU A 259 14.81 6.17 11.61
CA GLU A 259 15.39 5.54 10.43
C GLU A 259 14.61 4.25 10.14
N ILE A 260 14.26 4.03 8.88
CA ILE A 260 13.54 2.83 8.45
C ILE A 260 14.51 2.02 7.62
N HIS A 261 14.71 0.75 7.97
CA HIS A 261 15.66 -0.13 7.29
C HIS A 261 14.94 -1.36 6.73
N TYR A 262 15.43 -1.89 5.61
CA TYR A 262 15.07 -3.20 5.12
C TYR A 262 15.96 -4.26 5.76
N LEU A 263 15.33 -5.34 6.23
CA LEU A 263 16.00 -6.56 6.66
C LEU A 263 15.92 -7.58 5.53
N ILE A 264 17.07 -7.98 5.00
CA ILE A 264 17.18 -9.04 4.00
C ILE A 264 17.53 -10.31 4.74
N LEU A 265 16.59 -11.25 4.74
CA LEU A 265 16.69 -12.51 5.47
C LEU A 265 16.79 -13.66 4.46
N PRO A 266 17.88 -14.43 4.45
CA PRO A 266 18.03 -15.58 3.58
C PRO A 266 16.92 -16.62 3.82
N ALA A 267 16.46 -17.27 2.75
CA ALA A 267 15.45 -18.33 2.87
C ALA A 267 15.87 -19.45 3.84
N PRO A 268 17.12 -19.97 3.83
CA PRO A 268 17.55 -21.00 4.79
C PRO A 268 17.45 -20.55 6.25
N PHE A 269 17.73 -19.27 6.53
CA PHE A 269 17.61 -18.72 7.87
C PHE A 269 16.15 -18.73 8.34
N ILE A 270 15.24 -18.27 7.48
CA ILE A 270 13.80 -18.26 7.78
C ILE A 270 13.26 -19.68 7.97
N SER A 271 13.65 -20.64 7.11
CA SER A 271 13.23 -22.04 7.25
C SER A 271 13.72 -22.67 8.56
N THR A 272 14.96 -22.34 8.97
CA THR A 272 15.51 -22.80 10.26
C THR A 272 14.74 -22.19 11.43
N LEU A 273 14.46 -20.88 11.37
CA LEU A 273 13.67 -20.18 12.38
C LEU A 273 12.27 -20.80 12.52
N GLN A 274 11.56 -20.99 11.40
CA GLN A 274 10.26 -21.65 11.39
C GLN A 274 10.31 -23.05 12.02
N SER A 275 11.30 -23.86 11.63
CA SER A 275 11.49 -25.22 12.18
C SER A 275 11.69 -25.19 13.70
N SER A 276 12.50 -24.25 14.20
CA SER A 276 12.72 -24.08 15.65
C SER A 276 11.44 -23.70 16.40
N VAL A 277 10.61 -22.83 15.80
CA VAL A 277 9.32 -22.44 16.38
C VAL A 277 8.38 -23.66 16.43
N PHE A 278 8.26 -24.43 15.35
CA PHE A 278 7.46 -25.66 15.32
C PHE A 278 7.88 -26.68 16.39
N VAL A 279 9.19 -26.83 16.66
CA VAL A 279 9.69 -27.70 17.73
C VAL A 279 9.33 -27.17 19.12
N SER A 280 9.34 -25.85 19.31
CA SER A 280 9.05 -25.23 20.62
C SER A 280 7.55 -25.07 20.93
N LEU A 281 6.69 -25.01 19.91
CA LEU A 281 5.25 -24.80 20.04
C LEU A 281 4.55 -25.74 21.03
N PRO A 282 4.84 -27.06 21.09
CA PRO A 282 4.24 -27.98 22.06
C PRO A 282 4.56 -27.68 23.53
N THR A 283 5.61 -26.88 23.79
CA THR A 283 6.04 -26.50 25.14
C THR A 283 5.41 -25.19 25.63
N LEU A 284 4.67 -24.49 24.74
CA LEU A 284 3.99 -23.24 25.08
C LEU A 284 2.63 -23.52 25.75
N PRO A 285 2.21 -22.68 26.70
CA PRO A 285 0.93 -22.84 27.38
C PRO A 285 -0.26 -22.81 26.39
N PRO A 286 -1.34 -23.57 26.67
CA PRO A 286 -2.40 -23.95 25.71
C PRO A 286 -3.28 -22.81 25.17
N LEU A 287 -3.03 -21.55 25.53
CA LEU A 287 -3.89 -20.41 25.17
C LEU A 287 -3.51 -19.71 23.84
N LEU A 288 -2.52 -20.20 23.08
CA LEU A 288 -1.81 -19.36 22.12
C LEU A 288 -1.87 -19.69 20.61
N PRO A 289 -2.13 -20.91 20.12
CA PRO A 289 -2.15 -21.10 18.68
C PRO A 289 -3.56 -20.97 18.10
N THR A 290 -3.77 -19.95 17.27
CA THR A 290 -4.87 -19.93 16.31
C THR A 290 -4.71 -21.16 15.40
N PRO A 291 -5.69 -22.06 15.27
CA PRO A 291 -5.56 -23.23 14.41
C PRO A 291 -5.46 -22.78 12.94
N ASN A 292 -4.66 -23.48 12.15
CA ASN A 292 -4.59 -23.25 10.72
C ASN A 292 -5.94 -23.63 10.07
N THR A 293 -6.52 -22.70 9.32
CA THR A 293 -7.82 -22.89 8.66
C THR A 293 -7.80 -24.04 7.65
N ALA A 294 -6.65 -24.32 7.04
CA ALA A 294 -6.49 -25.43 6.08
C ALA A 294 -6.19 -26.77 6.74
N ASP A 295 -5.60 -26.77 7.94
CA ASP A 295 -5.33 -27.97 8.73
C ASP A 295 -5.46 -27.64 10.23
N PRO A 296 -6.67 -27.82 10.81
CA PRO A 296 -6.95 -27.44 12.21
C PRO A 296 -6.11 -28.21 13.24
N THR A 297 -5.42 -29.28 12.82
CA THR A 297 -4.50 -30.05 13.67
C THR A 297 -3.15 -29.37 13.85
N LYS A 298 -2.88 -28.30 13.09
CA LYS A 298 -1.64 -27.52 13.16
C LYS A 298 -1.91 -26.08 13.59
N PRO A 299 -1.01 -25.48 14.38
CA PRO A 299 -1.05 -24.04 14.65
C PRO A 299 -0.84 -23.28 13.34
N PHE A 300 -1.56 -22.16 13.18
CA PHE A 300 -1.30 -21.22 12.11
C PHE A 300 0.05 -20.54 12.34
N LEU A 301 0.98 -20.77 11.42
CA LEU A 301 2.17 -19.96 11.24
C LEU A 301 2.12 -19.43 9.82
N SER A 302 2.26 -18.11 9.66
CA SER A 302 2.31 -17.51 8.33
C SER A 302 3.44 -18.16 7.54
N PRO A 303 3.17 -18.75 6.36
CA PRO A 303 4.24 -19.24 5.50
C PRO A 303 5.08 -18.02 5.10
N ALA A 304 6.36 -18.03 5.42
CA ALA A 304 7.30 -17.14 4.77
C ALA A 304 7.49 -17.65 3.34
N THR A 305 6.72 -17.13 2.41
CA THR A 305 6.86 -17.47 1.00
C THR A 305 8.17 -16.88 0.49
N SER A 306 9.24 -17.68 0.45
CA SER A 306 10.31 -17.44 -0.52
C SER A 306 9.91 -18.13 -1.81
N SER A 307 9.55 -17.37 -2.85
CA SER A 307 9.55 -17.92 -4.20
C SER A 307 11.01 -18.15 -4.60
N ALA A 308 11.52 -19.36 -4.36
CA ALA A 308 12.71 -19.80 -5.07
C ALA A 308 12.35 -19.85 -6.56
N PRO A 309 13.17 -19.31 -7.48
CA PRO A 309 12.93 -19.52 -8.90
C PRO A 309 13.05 -21.02 -9.16
N SER A 310 11.94 -21.65 -9.57
CA SER A 310 12.00 -22.94 -10.22
C SER A 310 12.91 -22.80 -11.44
N GLY A 311 14.01 -23.54 -11.46
CA GLY A 311 14.96 -23.54 -12.57
C GLY A 311 14.30 -23.86 -13.91
N PRO A 312 14.95 -23.52 -15.03
CA PRO A 312 14.35 -23.66 -16.35
C PRO A 312 14.09 -25.12 -16.68
N ALA A 313 12.88 -25.40 -17.17
CA ALA A 313 12.55 -26.57 -17.98
C ALA A 313 12.86 -26.27 -19.45
#